data_AF-A0A3F2RAV0-F1
#
_entry.id   AF-A0A3F2RAV0-F1
#
_cell.length_a   1.000
_cell.length_b   1.000
_cell.length_c   1.000
_cell.angle_alpha   90.00
_cell.angle_beta   90.00
_cell.angle_gamma   90.00
#
_symmetry.space_group_name_H-M   'P 1'
#
loop_
_entity.id
_entity.type
_entity.pdbx_description
1 polymer ?
#
loop_
_entity_poly.entity_id
_entity_poly.type
_entity_poly.pdbx_seq_one_letter_code
_entity_poly.pdbx_strand_id
1 'polypeptide(L)'
;MNRSDRQSSSTSPTAGDYVHFSGISSLSVHQSGENNASGWVSEMNFIRADTPSQLRQRFMQIQVTDQRFKEPTWMHPNIGGEAQFVQGHASEIAIIREELQDKQTKNKLGEWTSTSISGNAILSSVLFSAGQTIAKAGKLAPVTQFFVVVVVYCLRWVFEEVMSAVPLNGGFYTAMLNSASKKVAATAAVFSMLSYLSTGVVNGVSAMNYVNESLMELPVMICSILLLAVFALLCLIGIAESSIVALVFFTFHTFTLTLLGIFSIIYVVQHPSVFVDNMNTSLPDVSVF
;
A
#
# COMPACT_ATOMS: atom_id res chain seq x y z
N MET A 1 51.51 52.57 25.13
CA MET A 1 52.33 51.42 25.56
C MET A 1 51.52 50.17 25.24
N ASN A 2 51.79 49.44 24.15
CA ASN A 2 52.76 48.32 24.07
C ASN A 2 52.61 47.34 25.25
N ARG A 3 52.44 46.01 25.07
CA ARG A 3 52.89 45.14 23.97
C ARG A 3 52.34 43.71 24.21
N SER A 4 52.04 42.98 23.13
CA SER A 4 52.36 41.54 22.84
C SER A 4 52.01 40.43 23.85
N ASP A 5 51.61 39.20 23.49
CA ASP A 5 51.35 38.52 22.22
C ASP A 5 50.75 37.12 22.51
N ARG A 6 49.87 36.67 21.60
CA ARG A 6 49.62 35.30 21.08
C ARG A 6 49.43 34.08 22.01
N GLN A 7 48.25 33.44 21.86
CA GLN A 7 48.10 32.12 21.19
C GLN A 7 46.64 31.87 20.72
N SER A 8 46.48 31.68 19.39
CA SER A 8 45.54 30.83 18.57
C SER A 8 44.32 30.15 19.24
N SER A 9 43.15 29.96 18.62
CA SER A 9 42.67 30.07 17.23
C SER A 9 41.14 29.83 17.15
N SER A 10 40.49 30.64 16.31
CA SER A 10 39.30 30.39 15.45
C SER A 10 38.11 29.53 15.93
N THR A 11 36.97 30.22 15.98
CA THR A 11 35.56 29.78 15.89
C THR A 11 35.26 28.65 14.89
N SER A 12 34.44 27.68 15.33
CA SER A 12 33.55 26.81 14.52
C SER A 12 32.65 25.93 15.43
N PRO A 13 31.53 25.33 14.96
CA PRO A 13 30.99 25.34 13.60
C PRO A 13 29.54 25.87 13.47
N THR A 14 29.30 26.58 12.37
CA THR A 14 28.02 26.69 11.67
C THR A 14 27.60 25.36 11.06
N ALA A 15 26.28 25.16 10.98
CA ALA A 15 25.52 24.40 9.99
C ALA A 15 26.29 23.40 9.10
N GLY A 16 26.05 22.11 9.31
CA GLY A 16 26.24 21.05 8.31
C GLY A 16 24.89 20.39 8.02
N ASP A 17 24.58 19.86 6.83
CA ASP A 17 25.37 19.70 5.63
C ASP A 17 24.41 19.49 4.45
N TYR A 18 24.35 20.45 3.52
CA TYR A 18 24.24 20.13 2.10
C TYR A 18 25.18 21.08 1.37
N VAL A 19 26.20 20.49 0.78
CA VAL A 19 27.23 21.16 -0.02
C VAL A 19 26.56 22.00 -1.10
N HIS A 20 26.63 23.32 -0.96
CA HIS A 20 26.21 24.25 -1.98
C HIS A 20 27.27 24.21 -3.09
N PHE A 21 26.98 23.49 -4.18
CA PHE A 21 27.85 23.45 -5.35
C PHE A 21 27.75 24.80 -6.10
N SER A 22 28.55 25.76 -5.68
CA SER A 22 28.73 27.06 -6.34
C SER A 22 29.52 26.88 -7.63
N GLY A 23 28.85 26.38 -8.67
CA GLY A 23 29.43 26.18 -10.00
C GLY A 23 28.41 25.99 -11.12
N ILE A 24 27.11 26.17 -10.87
CA ILE A 24 26.06 25.96 -11.88
C ILE A 24 25.68 27.32 -12.45
N SER A 25 26.24 27.67 -13.59
CA SER A 25 25.71 28.74 -14.44
C SER A 25 24.83 28.11 -15.52
N SER A 26 23.52 28.22 -15.37
CA SER A 26 22.57 27.97 -16.46
C SER A 26 22.72 29.07 -17.50
N LEU A 27 23.23 28.74 -18.67
CA LEU A 27 23.28 29.69 -19.80
C LEU A 27 21.93 29.66 -20.52
N SER A 28 21.02 30.53 -20.11
CA SER A 28 19.89 30.97 -20.94
C SER A 28 20.31 32.21 -21.72
N VAL A 29 20.77 32.05 -22.95
CA VAL A 29 20.73 33.15 -23.93
C VAL A 29 20.42 32.58 -25.30
N HIS A 30 19.12 32.49 -25.60
CA HIS A 30 18.64 32.96 -26.88
C HIS A 30 17.51 33.96 -26.59
N GLN A 31 17.86 35.24 -26.59
CA GLN A 31 16.90 36.32 -26.53
C GLN A 31 16.19 36.35 -27.90
N SER A 32 14.98 35.78 -27.96
CA SER A 32 14.07 36.01 -29.07
C SER A 32 13.67 37.48 -29.04
N GLY A 33 13.80 38.17 -30.20
CA GLY A 33 13.40 39.56 -30.34
C GLY A 33 11.94 39.79 -29.91
N GLU A 34 11.67 41.04 -29.51
CA GLU A 34 10.48 41.57 -28.81
C GLU A 34 9.08 41.33 -29.43
N ASN A 35 8.87 40.35 -30.32
CA ASN A 35 7.56 40.14 -30.98
C ASN A 35 7.03 38.69 -31.00
N ASN A 36 7.51 37.77 -30.15
CA ASN A 36 6.92 36.43 -30.06
C ASN A 36 6.10 36.26 -28.77
N ALA A 37 4.80 36.57 -28.87
CA ALA A 37 3.76 36.26 -27.90
C ALA A 37 3.37 34.76 -27.88
N SER A 38 4.33 33.85 -28.12
CA SER A 38 4.10 32.41 -28.19
C SER A 38 5.07 31.70 -27.24
N GLY A 39 4.58 31.43 -26.03
CA GLY A 39 5.28 30.83 -24.89
C GLY A 39 5.60 29.34 -25.07
N TRP A 40 6.38 29.02 -26.09
CA TRP A 40 6.99 27.71 -26.28
C TRP A 40 8.31 27.67 -25.49
N VAL A 41 8.34 26.92 -24.39
CA VAL A 41 9.52 26.78 -23.54
C VAL A 41 10.20 25.45 -23.87
N SER A 42 11.42 25.51 -24.38
CA SER A 42 12.30 24.35 -24.58
C SER A 42 13.34 24.32 -23.46
N GLU A 43 12.98 23.77 -22.29
CA GLU A 43 14.00 23.46 -21.27
C GLU A 43 14.66 22.12 -21.62
N MET A 44 15.74 22.18 -22.41
CA MET A 44 16.73 21.11 -22.44
C MET A 44 17.81 21.45 -21.39
N ASN A 45 17.70 20.88 -20.19
CA ASN A 45 18.75 21.01 -19.18
C ASN A 45 19.93 20.10 -19.54
N PHE A 46 20.99 20.69 -20.11
CA PHE A 46 22.25 20.00 -20.38
C PHE A 46 23.20 20.16 -19.20
N ILE A 47 23.68 19.04 -18.65
CA ILE A 47 24.69 19.03 -17.58
C ILE A 47 26.07 19.23 -18.22
N ARG A 48 26.71 20.38 -17.95
CA ARG A 48 28.11 20.66 -18.34
C ARG A 48 29.05 20.08 -17.27
N ALA A 49 29.99 19.23 -17.68
CA ALA A 49 31.16 18.94 -16.86
C ALA A 49 32.22 20.02 -17.14
N ASP A 50 32.44 20.93 -16.19
CA ASP A 50 33.49 21.93 -16.32
C ASP A 50 34.86 21.25 -16.24
N THR A 51 35.59 21.29 -17.35
CA THR A 51 37.00 20.88 -17.39
C THR A 51 37.87 22.14 -17.46
N PRO A 52 38.95 22.22 -16.67
CA PRO A 52 39.73 23.45 -16.47
C PRO A 52 40.58 23.89 -17.67
N SER A 53 40.49 23.24 -18.84
CA SER A 53 41.28 23.59 -20.02
C SER A 53 40.54 24.62 -20.89
N GLN A 54 41.14 25.80 -21.05
CA GLN A 54 40.65 26.88 -21.92
C GLN A 54 40.88 26.64 -23.43
N LEU A 55 40.73 25.40 -23.88
CA LEU A 55 40.79 25.10 -25.31
C LEU A 55 39.43 25.31 -25.95
N ARG A 56 39.41 25.85 -27.17
CA ARG A 56 38.21 26.06 -27.97
C ARG A 56 37.51 24.73 -28.24
N GLN A 57 36.47 24.42 -27.46
CA GLN A 57 35.65 23.22 -27.64
C GLN A 57 34.80 23.37 -28.91
N ARG A 58 34.89 22.39 -29.81
CA ARG A 58 33.97 22.24 -30.93
C ARG A 58 32.98 21.13 -30.58
N PHE A 59 31.71 21.46 -30.53
CA PHE A 59 30.65 20.49 -30.31
C PHE A 59 30.26 19.88 -31.66
N MET A 60 30.41 18.55 -31.78
CA MET A 60 29.98 17.80 -32.95
C MET A 60 28.78 16.94 -32.53
N GLN A 61 27.59 17.28 -33.04
CA GLN A 61 26.37 16.54 -32.76
C GLN A 61 26.21 15.44 -33.81
N ILE A 62 26.58 14.22 -33.45
CA ILE A 62 26.43 13.06 -34.33
C ILE A 62 25.09 12.41 -33.99
N GLN A 63 24.11 12.57 -34.87
CA GLN A 63 22.86 11.83 -34.78
C GLN A 63 23.10 10.42 -35.31
N VAL A 64 23.33 9.47 -34.41
CA VAL A 64 23.48 8.06 -34.77
C VAL A 64 22.10 7.44 -34.88
N THR A 65 21.60 7.26 -36.10
CA THR A 65 20.38 6.51 -36.37
C THR A 65 20.74 5.03 -36.45
N ASP A 66 20.60 4.32 -35.32
CA ASP A 66 20.93 2.90 -35.24
C ASP A 66 19.81 2.08 -35.90
N GLN A 67 20.00 1.63 -37.15
CA GLN A 67 19.02 0.85 -37.92
C GLN A 67 18.74 -0.56 -37.34
N ARG A 68 19.39 -0.95 -36.23
CA ARG A 68 19.30 -2.28 -35.64
C ARG A 68 18.35 -2.40 -34.45
N PHE A 69 17.66 -1.34 -34.05
CA PHE A 69 16.67 -1.44 -32.99
C PHE A 69 15.38 -2.08 -33.52
N LYS A 70 15.17 -3.34 -33.14
CA LYS A 70 13.86 -3.97 -33.10
C LYS A 70 12.96 -3.04 -32.27
N GLU A 71 11.96 -2.48 -32.91
CA GLU A 71 11.03 -1.54 -32.30
C GLU A 71 10.57 -2.01 -30.91
N PRO A 72 10.55 -1.14 -29.88
CA PRO A 72 10.00 -1.50 -28.57
C PRO A 72 8.66 -2.21 -28.70
N THR A 73 8.48 -3.30 -27.96
CA THR A 73 7.30 -4.19 -28.03
C THR A 73 5.96 -3.53 -27.70
N TRP A 74 5.97 -2.27 -27.26
CA TRP A 74 4.78 -1.45 -27.00
C TRP A 74 4.37 -0.57 -28.20
N MET A 75 5.12 -0.57 -29.31
CA MET A 75 4.78 0.17 -30.53
C MET A 75 3.80 -0.60 -31.43
N HIS A 76 2.85 0.14 -31.99
CA HIS A 76 1.86 -0.39 -32.91
C HIS A 76 2.49 -0.64 -34.30
N PRO A 77 2.36 -1.84 -34.92
CA PRO A 77 3.20 -2.28 -36.04
C PRO A 77 3.17 -1.44 -37.34
N ASN A 78 2.22 -0.53 -37.51
CA ASN A 78 1.97 0.18 -38.77
C ASN A 78 2.10 1.70 -38.69
N ILE A 79 2.54 2.26 -37.55
CA ILE A 79 2.77 3.70 -37.39
C ILE A 79 4.23 3.84 -37.02
N GLY A 80 5.05 4.29 -37.98
CA GLY A 80 6.48 4.51 -37.77
C GLY A 80 6.70 5.27 -36.47
N GLY A 81 7.40 4.63 -35.54
CA GLY A 81 7.58 5.08 -34.16
C GLY A 81 8.53 6.25 -34.03
N GLU A 82 8.15 7.42 -34.55
CA GLU A 82 8.80 8.65 -34.10
C GLU A 82 8.31 8.95 -32.68
N ALA A 83 9.23 8.84 -31.71
CA ALA A 83 9.04 9.46 -30.41
C ALA A 83 8.99 10.98 -30.63
N GLN A 84 7.79 11.50 -30.89
CA GLN A 84 7.61 12.91 -31.10
C GLN A 84 7.57 13.58 -29.72
N PHE A 85 8.56 14.45 -29.46
CA PHE A 85 8.49 15.34 -28.32
C PHE A 85 7.32 16.28 -28.54
N VAL A 86 6.18 15.97 -27.93
CA VAL A 86 4.99 16.81 -27.94
C VAL A 86 5.33 18.07 -27.14
N GLN A 87 5.67 19.13 -27.85
CA GLN A 87 5.77 20.45 -27.27
C GLN A 87 4.34 20.99 -27.11
N GLY A 88 4.05 21.59 -25.96
CA GLY A 88 2.79 22.29 -25.70
C GLY A 88 3.10 23.70 -25.20
N HIS A 89 2.13 24.61 -25.30
CA HIS A 89 2.30 25.96 -24.79
C HIS A 89 2.49 25.92 -23.26
N ALA A 90 3.43 26.69 -22.70
CA ALA A 90 3.79 26.60 -21.28
C ALA A 90 2.59 26.86 -20.35
N SER A 91 1.64 27.70 -20.77
CA SER A 91 0.40 27.94 -20.01
C SER A 91 -0.53 26.72 -20.00
N GLU A 92 -0.64 25.98 -21.11
CA GLU A 92 -1.48 24.78 -21.20
C GLU A 92 -0.90 23.64 -20.35
N ILE A 93 0.41 23.46 -20.39
CA ILE A 93 1.11 22.46 -19.56
C ILE A 93 0.97 22.80 -18.07
N ALA A 94 1.03 24.09 -17.70
CA ALA A 94 0.83 24.54 -16.33
C ALA A 94 -0.59 24.24 -15.83
N ILE A 95 -1.61 24.55 -16.64
CA ILE A 95 -3.02 24.27 -16.32
C ILE A 95 -3.26 22.75 -16.17
N ILE A 96 -2.74 21.94 -17.09
CA ILE A 96 -2.87 20.47 -17.00
C ILE A 96 -2.16 19.94 -15.75
N ARG A 97 -0.98 20.47 -15.40
CA ARG A 97 -0.25 20.07 -14.20
C ARG A 97 -1.02 20.45 -12.93
N GLU A 98 -1.62 21.62 -12.89
CA GLU A 98 -2.48 22.08 -11.78
C GLU A 98 -3.72 21.18 -11.65
N GLU A 99 -4.40 20.89 -12.76
CA GLU A 99 -5.56 19.98 -12.78
C GLU A 99 -5.18 18.55 -12.35
N LEU A 100 -4.03 18.03 -12.79
CA LEU A 100 -3.52 16.72 -12.38
C LEU A 100 -3.15 16.68 -10.91
N GLN A 101 -2.53 17.73 -10.37
CA GLN A 101 -2.21 17.84 -8.95
C GLN A 101 -3.48 17.87 -8.10
N ASP A 102 -4.48 18.67 -8.49
CA ASP A 102 -5.76 18.77 -7.80
C ASP A 102 -6.54 17.44 -7.81
N LYS A 103 -6.56 16.74 -8.95
CA LYS A 103 -7.14 15.38 -9.06
C LYS A 103 -6.37 14.32 -8.27
N GLN A 104 -5.04 14.43 -8.18
CA GLN A 104 -4.22 13.51 -7.37
C GLN A 104 -4.52 13.63 -5.88
N THR A 105 -4.90 14.81 -5.39
CA THR A 105 -5.23 15.02 -3.98
C THR A 105 -6.67 14.67 -3.64
N LYS A 106 -7.62 14.86 -4.57
CA LYS A 106 -9.05 14.64 -4.31
C LYS A 106 -9.48 13.16 -4.25
N ASN A 107 -8.77 12.27 -4.93
CA ASN A 107 -9.15 10.84 -5.03
C ASN A 107 -8.38 9.90 -4.10
N LYS A 108 -7.69 10.43 -3.08
CA LYS A 108 -6.94 9.59 -2.13
C LYS A 108 -7.80 9.28 -0.92
N LEU A 109 -7.86 7.99 -0.57
CA LEU A 109 -8.39 7.55 0.71
C LEU A 109 -7.49 8.09 1.84
N GLY A 110 -8.11 8.56 2.92
CA GLY A 110 -7.38 8.88 4.14
C GLY A 110 -6.77 7.62 4.77
N GLU A 111 -5.79 7.80 5.65
CA GLU A 111 -5.09 6.71 6.33
C GLU A 111 -6.08 5.82 7.12
N TRP A 112 -6.96 6.42 7.92
CA TRP A 112 -7.99 5.69 8.68
C TRP A 112 -8.93 4.87 7.80
N THR A 113 -9.44 5.47 6.71
CA THR A 113 -10.31 4.77 5.77
C THR A 113 -9.58 3.63 5.06
N SER A 114 -8.32 3.84 4.67
CA SER A 114 -7.50 2.80 4.01
C SER A 114 -7.20 1.63 4.95
N THR A 115 -6.84 1.95 6.20
CA THR A 115 -6.62 0.97 7.27
C THR A 115 -7.89 0.22 7.61
N SER A 116 -9.06 0.87 7.61
CA SER A 116 -10.31 0.19 7.93
C SER A 116 -10.72 -0.86 6.90
N ILE A 117 -10.42 -0.64 5.62
CA ILE A 117 -10.73 -1.59 4.54
C ILE A 117 -9.97 -2.90 4.77
N SER A 118 -8.65 -2.81 5.00
CA SER A 118 -7.81 -3.99 5.24
C SER A 118 -7.96 -4.57 6.64
N GLY A 119 -8.05 -3.70 7.65
CA GLY A 119 -8.14 -4.07 9.06
C GLY A 119 -9.39 -4.85 9.41
N ASN A 120 -10.52 -4.60 8.73
CA ASN A 120 -11.75 -5.37 8.92
C ASN A 120 -11.57 -6.86 8.62
N ALA A 121 -10.77 -7.21 7.61
CA ALA A 121 -10.51 -8.62 7.29
C ALA A 121 -9.79 -9.32 8.46
N ILE A 122 -8.88 -8.64 9.14
CA ILE A 122 -8.11 -9.19 10.26
C ILE A 122 -8.97 -9.23 11.53
N LEU A 123 -9.56 -8.10 11.92
CA LEU A 123 -10.30 -8.00 13.19
C LEU A 123 -11.57 -8.87 13.20
N SER A 124 -12.29 -8.94 12.08
CA SER A 124 -13.44 -9.85 11.96
C SER A 124 -13.01 -11.31 12.07
N SER A 125 -11.84 -11.67 11.50
CA SER A 125 -11.32 -13.04 11.57
C SER A 125 -11.03 -13.50 12.99
N VAL A 126 -10.51 -12.61 13.85
CA VAL A 126 -10.22 -12.94 15.25
C VAL A 126 -11.49 -13.32 16.01
N LEU A 127 -12.61 -12.64 15.76
CA LEU A 127 -13.86 -12.86 16.49
C LEU A 127 -14.41 -14.28 16.32
N PHE A 128 -14.36 -14.84 15.11
CA PHE A 128 -14.82 -16.21 14.88
C PHE A 128 -13.71 -17.25 15.07
N SER A 129 -12.47 -16.94 14.68
CA SER A 129 -11.36 -17.89 14.75
C SER A 129 -10.96 -18.23 16.18
N ALA A 130 -11.00 -17.27 17.10
CA ALA A 130 -10.62 -17.49 18.49
C ALA A 130 -11.48 -18.59 19.14
N GLY A 131 -12.81 -18.50 19.01
CA GLY A 131 -13.72 -19.51 19.55
C GLY A 131 -13.52 -20.90 18.96
N GLN A 132 -13.37 -20.99 17.63
CA GLN A 132 -13.10 -22.25 16.94
C GLN A 132 -11.77 -22.87 17.37
N THR A 133 -10.74 -22.04 17.55
CA THR A 133 -9.43 -22.48 17.99
C THR A 133 -9.47 -22.98 19.43
N ILE A 134 -10.19 -22.28 20.32
CA ILE A 134 -10.38 -22.71 21.72
C ILE A 134 -11.12 -24.04 21.77
N ALA A 135 -12.17 -24.22 20.96
CA ALA A 135 -12.92 -25.47 20.92
C ALA A 135 -12.08 -26.69 20.53
N LYS A 136 -11.08 -26.51 19.65
CA LYS A 136 -10.23 -27.61 19.15
C LYS A 136 -8.92 -27.77 19.92
N ALA A 137 -8.24 -26.67 20.25
CA ALA A 137 -6.93 -26.68 20.91
C ALA A 137 -7.02 -26.57 22.44
N GLY A 138 -8.19 -26.24 22.99
CA GLY A 138 -8.40 -26.03 24.42
C GLY A 138 -7.39 -25.05 25.00
N LYS A 139 -6.68 -25.47 26.06
CA LYS A 139 -5.63 -24.70 26.71
C LYS A 139 -4.44 -24.33 25.82
N LEU A 140 -4.25 -24.99 24.67
CA LEU A 140 -3.17 -24.68 23.71
C LEU A 140 -3.57 -23.59 22.70
N ALA A 141 -4.81 -23.10 22.74
CA ALA A 141 -5.27 -22.05 21.82
C ALA A 141 -4.37 -20.80 21.78
N PRO A 142 -3.86 -20.27 22.91
CA PRO A 142 -2.95 -19.12 22.88
C PRO A 142 -1.66 -19.39 22.08
N VAL A 143 -1.11 -20.60 22.16
CA VAL A 143 0.11 -20.99 21.43
C VAL A 143 -0.16 -21.01 19.92
N THR A 144 -1.29 -21.57 19.51
CA THR A 144 -1.68 -21.59 18.09
C THR A 144 -1.94 -20.19 17.54
N GLN A 145 -2.60 -19.33 18.31
CA GLN A 145 -2.86 -17.94 17.93
C GLN A 145 -1.57 -17.12 17.88
N PHE A 146 -0.62 -17.37 18.79
CA PHE A 146 0.71 -16.76 18.73
C PHE A 146 1.43 -17.09 17.42
N PHE A 147 1.36 -18.34 16.95
CA PHE A 147 1.95 -18.71 15.66
C PHE A 147 1.30 -17.95 14.49
N VAL A 148 -0.03 -17.80 14.49
CA VAL A 148 -0.73 -16.99 13.48
C VAL A 148 -0.25 -15.54 13.50
N VAL A 149 -0.12 -14.93 14.69
CA VAL A 149 0.38 -13.56 14.84
C VAL A 149 1.80 -13.42 14.31
N VAL A 150 2.69 -14.39 14.59
CA VAL A 150 4.06 -14.39 14.06
C VAL A 150 4.06 -14.42 12.53
N VAL A 151 3.26 -15.30 11.92
CA VAL A 151 3.17 -15.39 10.45
C VAL A 151 2.65 -14.07 9.85
N VAL A 152 1.56 -13.52 10.39
CA VAL A 152 1.01 -12.23 9.93
C VAL A 152 2.00 -11.08 10.14
N TYR A 153 2.75 -11.09 11.24
CA TYR A 153 3.80 -10.11 11.49
C TYR A 153 4.94 -10.20 10.48
N CYS A 154 5.39 -11.41 10.12
CA CYS A 154 6.39 -11.61 9.08
C CYS A 154 5.92 -11.10 7.71
N LEU A 155 4.62 -11.21 7.39
CA LEU A 155 4.06 -10.66 6.16
C LEU A 155 4.18 -9.13 6.06
N ARG A 156 4.34 -8.43 7.19
CA ARG A 156 4.57 -6.97 7.20
C ARG A 156 5.78 -6.58 6.35
N TRP A 157 6.90 -7.28 6.50
CA TRP A 157 8.12 -6.99 5.74
C TRP A 157 7.91 -7.24 4.24
N VAL A 158 7.23 -8.31 3.89
CA VAL A 158 6.91 -8.64 2.49
C VAL A 158 6.01 -7.57 1.87
N PHE A 159 4.98 -7.12 2.58
CA PHE A 159 4.08 -6.08 2.06
C PHE A 159 4.79 -4.73 1.92
N GLU A 160 5.71 -4.39 2.84
CA GLU A 160 6.50 -3.16 2.76
C GLU A 160 7.38 -3.13 1.50
N GLU A 161 8.09 -4.22 1.22
CA GLU A 161 8.93 -4.35 0.01
C GLU A 161 8.08 -4.30 -1.28
N VAL A 162 7.00 -5.08 -1.32
CA VAL A 162 6.15 -5.19 -2.51
C VAL A 162 5.46 -3.86 -2.84
N MET A 163 4.90 -3.19 -1.83
CA MET A 163 4.20 -1.91 -2.03
C MET A 163 5.17 -0.76 -2.34
N SER A 164 6.41 -0.82 -1.85
CA SER A 164 7.45 0.13 -2.24
C SER A 164 7.94 -0.08 -3.67
N ALA A 165 7.90 -1.31 -4.18
CA ALA A 165 8.43 -1.65 -5.51
C ALA A 165 7.42 -1.42 -6.65
N VAL A 166 6.11 -1.53 -6.39
CA VAL A 166 5.05 -1.46 -7.43
C VAL A 166 4.09 -0.29 -7.16
N PRO A 167 4.42 0.93 -7.62
CA PRO A 167 3.66 2.16 -7.30
C PRO A 167 2.33 2.31 -8.06
N LEU A 168 2.02 1.43 -9.02
CA LEU A 168 0.83 1.50 -9.87
C LEU A 168 0.05 0.17 -9.79
N ASN A 169 -1.23 0.23 -9.40
CA ASN A 169 -2.12 -0.94 -9.22
C ASN A 169 -1.57 -1.98 -8.22
N GLY A 170 -1.41 -1.58 -6.95
CA GLY A 170 -0.84 -2.35 -5.82
C GLY A 170 -1.63 -3.60 -5.36
N GLY A 171 -2.25 -4.32 -6.29
CA GLY A 171 -2.89 -5.62 -6.03
C GLY A 171 -1.89 -6.77 -6.10
N PHE A 172 -2.21 -7.86 -5.38
CA PHE A 172 -1.38 -9.08 -5.31
C PHE A 172 -1.05 -9.66 -6.70
N TYR A 173 -1.99 -9.63 -7.65
CA TYR A 173 -1.74 -10.10 -9.02
C TYR A 173 -0.67 -9.28 -9.74
N THR A 174 -0.76 -7.94 -9.69
CA THR A 174 0.22 -7.05 -10.32
C THR A 174 1.59 -7.24 -9.70
N ALA A 175 1.67 -7.36 -8.37
CA ALA A 175 2.92 -7.67 -7.68
C ALA A 175 3.53 -9.00 -8.18
N MET A 176 2.73 -10.07 -8.23
CA MET A 176 3.17 -11.38 -8.69
C MET A 176 3.54 -11.40 -10.18
N LEU A 177 2.88 -10.61 -11.02
CA LEU A 177 3.19 -10.51 -12.45
C LEU A 177 4.55 -9.83 -12.70
N ASN A 178 4.96 -8.93 -11.80
CA ASN A 178 6.24 -8.24 -11.87
C ASN A 178 7.39 -8.99 -11.20
N SER A 179 7.10 -9.90 -10.27
CA SER A 179 8.12 -10.67 -9.54
C SER A 179 8.25 -12.13 -9.98
N ALA A 180 7.25 -12.71 -10.66
CA ALA A 180 7.22 -14.12 -11.04
C ALA A 180 6.74 -14.33 -12.50
N SER A 181 6.76 -15.59 -12.95
CA SER A 181 6.27 -15.94 -14.29
C SER A 181 4.76 -15.78 -14.42
N LYS A 182 4.27 -15.48 -15.63
CA LYS A 182 2.83 -15.31 -15.94
C LYS A 182 1.95 -16.47 -15.44
N LYS A 183 2.45 -17.72 -15.54
CA LYS A 183 1.73 -18.91 -15.07
C LYS A 183 1.58 -18.91 -13.55
N VAL A 184 2.66 -18.64 -12.83
CA VAL A 184 2.66 -18.57 -11.36
C VAL A 184 1.76 -17.43 -10.87
N ALA A 185 1.86 -16.25 -11.50
CA ALA A 185 1.02 -15.10 -11.17
C ALA A 185 -0.48 -15.40 -11.36
N ALA A 186 -0.85 -16.08 -12.46
CA ALA A 186 -2.23 -16.48 -12.72
C ALA A 186 -2.73 -17.50 -11.68
N THR A 187 -1.94 -18.53 -11.37
CA THR A 187 -2.30 -19.53 -10.34
C THR A 187 -2.46 -18.89 -8.97
N ALA A 188 -1.56 -17.97 -8.60
CA ALA A 188 -1.63 -17.25 -7.34
C ALA A 188 -2.88 -16.34 -7.25
N ALA A 189 -3.27 -15.69 -8.36
CA ALA A 189 -4.50 -14.91 -8.43
C ALA A 189 -5.76 -15.77 -8.24
N VAL A 190 -5.80 -16.97 -8.85
CA VAL A 190 -6.93 -17.90 -8.66
C VAL A 190 -7.05 -18.33 -7.19
N PHE A 191 -5.93 -18.71 -6.55
CA PHE A 191 -5.95 -19.05 -5.13
C PHE A 191 -6.37 -17.88 -4.23
N SER A 192 -5.94 -16.65 -4.57
CA SER A 192 -6.36 -15.44 -3.85
C SER A 192 -7.87 -15.20 -3.98
N MET A 193 -8.44 -15.35 -5.18
CA MET A 193 -9.89 -15.24 -5.39
C MET A 193 -10.67 -16.33 -4.63
N LEU A 194 -10.20 -17.58 -4.68
CA LEU A 194 -10.82 -18.68 -3.93
C LEU A 194 -10.77 -18.44 -2.42
N SER A 195 -9.65 -17.92 -1.91
CA SER A 195 -9.50 -17.55 -0.50
C SER A 195 -10.47 -16.46 -0.08
N TYR A 196 -10.63 -15.40 -0.89
CA TYR A 196 -11.60 -14.34 -0.59
C TYR A 196 -13.05 -14.83 -0.65
N LEU A 197 -13.40 -15.67 -1.64
CA LEU A 197 -14.73 -16.25 -1.74
C LEU A 197 -15.03 -17.14 -0.51
N SER A 198 -14.09 -18.00 -0.14
CA SER A 198 -14.21 -18.85 1.05
C SER A 198 -14.35 -18.01 2.32
N THR A 199 -13.58 -16.93 2.45
CA THR A 199 -13.66 -16.01 3.59
C THR A 199 -15.04 -15.34 3.67
N GLY A 200 -15.59 -14.89 2.54
CA GLY A 200 -16.94 -14.33 2.49
C GLY A 200 -18.01 -15.33 2.93
N VAL A 201 -17.91 -16.59 2.51
CA VAL A 201 -18.83 -17.67 2.90
C VAL A 201 -18.73 -17.95 4.40
N VAL A 202 -17.51 -18.11 4.95
CA VAL A 202 -17.30 -18.36 6.38
C VAL A 202 -17.86 -17.20 7.21
N ASN A 203 -17.58 -15.95 6.83
CA ASN A 203 -18.12 -14.78 7.52
C ASN A 203 -19.65 -14.73 7.50
N GLY A 204 -20.27 -15.06 6.36
CA GLY A 204 -21.72 -15.13 6.25
C GLY A 204 -22.35 -16.21 7.14
N VAL A 205 -21.75 -17.41 7.16
CA VAL A 205 -22.20 -18.51 8.02
C VAL A 205 -22.01 -18.19 9.50
N SER A 206 -20.86 -17.63 9.88
CA SER A 206 -20.59 -17.19 11.25
C SER A 206 -21.58 -16.10 11.70
N ALA A 207 -21.89 -15.13 10.85
CA ALA A 207 -22.88 -14.10 11.16
C ALA A 207 -24.27 -14.70 11.43
N MET A 208 -24.71 -15.65 10.61
CA MET A 208 -26.00 -16.32 10.83
C MET A 208 -25.98 -17.22 12.06
N ASN A 209 -24.86 -17.89 12.38
CA ASN A 209 -24.70 -18.63 13.63
C ASN A 209 -24.79 -17.73 14.86
N TYR A 210 -24.19 -16.53 14.84
CA TYR A 210 -24.30 -15.59 15.95
C TYR A 210 -25.75 -15.15 16.20
N VAL A 211 -26.52 -14.90 15.14
CA VAL A 211 -27.95 -14.58 15.25
C VAL A 211 -28.74 -15.79 15.77
N ASN A 212 -28.43 -16.99 15.26
CA ASN A 212 -29.08 -18.23 15.65
C ASN A 212 -28.93 -18.53 17.15
N GLU A 213 -27.71 -18.36 17.68
CA GLU A 213 -27.41 -18.63 19.09
C GLU A 213 -27.89 -17.52 20.03
N SER A 214 -27.92 -16.26 19.58
CA SER A 214 -28.15 -15.11 20.47
C SER A 214 -29.58 -14.59 20.47
N LEU A 215 -30.34 -14.75 19.38
CA LEU A 215 -31.61 -14.05 19.18
C LEU A 215 -32.79 -14.99 18.88
N MET A 216 -32.65 -15.88 17.90
CA MET A 216 -33.76 -16.72 17.41
C MET A 216 -33.25 -17.93 16.65
N GLU A 217 -33.95 -19.07 16.76
CA GLU A 217 -33.64 -20.27 15.98
C GLU A 217 -33.88 -20.03 14.48
N LEU A 218 -32.84 -20.15 13.67
CA LEU A 218 -32.87 -19.91 12.22
C LEU A 218 -32.24 -21.08 11.44
N PRO A 219 -32.74 -21.37 10.22
CA PRO A 219 -32.09 -22.28 9.30
C PRO A 219 -30.82 -21.63 8.71
N VAL A 220 -29.70 -21.72 9.45
CA VAL A 220 -28.41 -21.05 9.18
C VAL A 220 -27.99 -21.17 7.72
N MET A 221 -28.08 -22.36 7.12
CA MET A 221 -27.65 -22.60 5.74
C MET A 221 -28.43 -21.74 4.74
N ILE A 222 -29.77 -21.76 4.82
CA ILE A 222 -30.64 -21.02 3.88
C ILE A 222 -30.45 -19.52 4.09
N CYS A 223 -30.42 -19.06 5.34
CA CYS A 223 -30.20 -17.65 5.67
C CYS A 223 -28.84 -17.14 5.17
N SER A 224 -27.78 -17.97 5.27
CA SER A 224 -26.45 -17.61 4.78
C SER A 224 -26.41 -17.48 3.26
N ILE A 225 -27.05 -18.40 2.53
CA ILE A 225 -27.16 -18.33 1.06
C ILE A 225 -27.91 -17.06 0.64
N LEU A 226 -29.03 -16.75 1.31
CA LEU A 226 -29.81 -15.54 1.03
C LEU A 226 -29.02 -14.26 1.34
N LEU A 227 -28.29 -14.23 2.47
CA LEU A 227 -27.44 -13.10 2.83
C LEU A 227 -26.37 -12.84 1.77
N LEU A 228 -25.65 -13.89 1.33
CA LEU A 228 -24.65 -13.78 0.28
C LEU A 228 -25.26 -13.36 -1.06
N ALA A 229 -26.44 -13.87 -1.40
CA ALA A 229 -27.15 -13.48 -2.62
C ALA A 229 -27.55 -11.99 -2.61
N VAL A 230 -27.99 -11.46 -1.46
CA VAL A 230 -28.29 -10.03 -1.29
C VAL A 230 -27.03 -9.19 -1.49
N PHE A 231 -25.90 -9.55 -0.86
CA PHE A 231 -24.64 -8.83 -1.07
C PHE A 231 -24.14 -8.93 -2.51
N ALA A 232 -24.28 -10.09 -3.16
CA ALA A 232 -23.95 -10.25 -4.57
C ALA A 232 -24.80 -9.32 -5.46
N LEU A 233 -26.11 -9.20 -5.19
CA LEU A 233 -26.99 -8.29 -5.91
C LEU A 233 -26.62 -6.82 -5.67
N LEU A 234 -26.29 -6.43 -4.44
CA LEU A 234 -25.83 -5.07 -4.12
C LEU A 234 -24.54 -4.73 -4.89
N CYS A 235 -23.61 -5.69 -4.99
CA CYS A 235 -22.40 -5.54 -5.80
C CYS A 235 -22.72 -5.38 -7.29
N LEU A 236 -23.69 -6.14 -7.83
CA LEU A 236 -24.13 -5.99 -9.22
C LEU A 236 -24.81 -4.65 -9.50
N ILE A 237 -25.52 -4.08 -8.53
CA ILE A 237 -26.13 -2.74 -8.61
C ILE A 237 -25.05 -1.64 -8.54
N GLY A 238 -23.82 -1.96 -8.09
CA GLY A 238 -22.70 -1.03 -8.02
C GLY A 238 -22.50 -0.37 -6.65
N ILE A 239 -23.20 -0.82 -5.60
CA ILE A 239 -23.04 -0.32 -4.22
C ILE A 239 -21.97 -1.15 -3.49
N ALA A 240 -20.82 -1.36 -4.13
CA ALA A 240 -19.79 -2.28 -3.61
C ALA A 240 -18.75 -1.57 -2.73
N GLU A 241 -18.53 -0.28 -2.94
CA GLU A 241 -17.34 0.40 -2.42
C GLU A 241 -17.72 1.56 -1.49
N SER A 242 -17.67 1.31 -0.18
CA SER A 242 -17.82 2.36 0.83
C SER A 242 -16.74 2.25 1.91
N SER A 243 -15.79 3.17 1.87
CA SER A 243 -14.73 3.29 2.87
C SER A 243 -15.24 3.83 4.21
N ILE A 244 -16.34 4.58 4.20
CA ILE A 244 -17.00 5.06 5.43
C ILE A 244 -17.67 3.89 6.15
N VAL A 245 -18.40 3.03 5.42
CA VAL A 245 -19.01 1.83 6.00
C VAL A 245 -17.94 0.89 6.57
N ALA A 246 -16.83 0.72 5.86
CA ALA A 246 -15.68 -0.03 6.38
C ALA A 246 -15.14 0.57 7.68
N LEU A 247 -15.00 1.90 7.77
CA LEU A 247 -14.53 2.56 8.99
C LEU A 247 -15.47 2.36 10.18
N VAL A 248 -16.78 2.36 9.95
CA VAL A 248 -17.78 2.07 10.97
C VAL A 248 -17.60 0.65 11.51
N PHE A 249 -17.56 -0.37 10.65
CA PHE A 249 -17.33 -1.75 11.08
C PHE A 249 -16.00 -1.93 11.80
N PHE A 250 -14.94 -1.27 11.32
CA PHE A 250 -13.62 -1.34 11.93
C PHE A 250 -13.63 -0.78 13.36
N THR A 251 -14.35 0.32 13.56
CA THR A 251 -14.54 0.91 14.88
C THR A 251 -15.31 -0.02 15.81
N PHE A 252 -16.41 -0.62 15.34
CA PHE A 252 -17.18 -1.59 16.13
C PHE A 252 -16.38 -2.84 16.49
N HIS A 253 -15.64 -3.41 15.55
CA HIS A 253 -14.78 -4.56 15.81
C HIS A 253 -13.69 -4.22 16.82
N THR A 254 -13.00 -3.10 16.64
CA THR A 254 -11.93 -2.65 17.54
C THR A 254 -12.48 -2.39 18.94
N PHE A 255 -13.62 -1.70 19.05
CA PHE A 255 -14.28 -1.43 20.33
C PHE A 255 -14.67 -2.72 21.05
N THR A 256 -15.33 -3.65 20.35
CA THR A 256 -15.79 -4.93 20.92
C THR A 256 -14.63 -5.79 21.39
N LEU A 257 -13.57 -5.92 20.58
CA LEU A 257 -12.37 -6.68 20.94
C LEU A 257 -11.62 -6.06 22.11
N THR A 258 -11.54 -4.73 22.17
CA THR A 258 -10.91 -4.01 23.29
C THR A 258 -11.69 -4.24 24.58
N LEU A 259 -13.01 -4.13 24.53
CA LEU A 259 -13.88 -4.34 25.68
C LEU A 259 -13.79 -5.79 26.19
N LEU A 260 -13.84 -6.76 25.27
CA LEU A 260 -13.67 -8.18 25.59
C LEU A 260 -12.30 -8.44 26.23
N GLY A 261 -11.22 -7.85 25.70
CA GLY A 261 -9.87 -7.97 26.25
C GLY A 261 -9.78 -7.42 27.67
N ILE A 262 -10.28 -6.22 27.91
CA ILE A 262 -10.28 -5.57 29.24
C ILE A 262 -11.06 -6.42 30.24
N PHE A 263 -12.29 -6.83 29.89
CA PHE A 263 -13.10 -7.65 30.81
C PHE A 263 -12.50 -9.03 31.06
N SER A 264 -11.87 -9.64 30.06
CA SER A 264 -11.16 -10.91 30.23
C SER A 264 -9.99 -10.77 31.22
N ILE A 265 -9.20 -9.70 31.12
CA ILE A 265 -8.10 -9.43 32.05
C ILE A 265 -8.63 -9.20 33.46
N ILE A 266 -9.66 -8.37 33.62
CA ILE A 266 -10.30 -8.13 34.92
C ILE A 266 -10.79 -9.44 35.53
N TYR A 267 -11.45 -10.28 34.75
CA TYR A 267 -11.99 -11.57 35.19
C TYR A 267 -10.87 -12.53 35.64
N VAL A 268 -9.78 -12.64 34.88
CA VAL A 268 -8.62 -13.48 35.24
C VAL A 268 -7.97 -13.02 36.55
N VAL A 269 -7.85 -11.70 36.76
CA VAL A 269 -7.29 -11.13 38.00
C VAL A 269 -8.20 -11.37 39.21
N GLN A 270 -9.52 -11.28 39.03
CA GLN A 270 -10.49 -11.53 40.11
C GLN A 270 -10.67 -13.01 40.44
N HIS A 271 -10.50 -13.90 39.45
CA HIS A 271 -10.72 -15.35 39.59
C HIS A 271 -9.50 -16.17 39.12
N PRO A 272 -8.34 -16.05 39.80
CA PRO A 272 -7.13 -16.76 39.38
C PRO A 272 -7.27 -18.28 39.46
N SER A 273 -8.12 -18.80 40.36
CA SER A 273 -8.39 -20.24 40.46
C SER A 273 -9.01 -20.80 39.19
N VAL A 274 -9.97 -20.10 38.57
CA VAL A 274 -10.61 -20.53 37.32
C VAL A 274 -9.59 -20.66 36.19
N PHE A 275 -8.63 -19.74 36.12
CA PHE A 275 -7.54 -19.82 35.14
C PHE A 275 -6.67 -21.05 35.37
N VAL A 276 -6.25 -21.30 36.62
CA VAL A 276 -5.43 -22.47 36.98
C VAL A 276 -6.17 -23.77 36.70
N ASP A 277 -7.46 -23.85 37.06
CA ASP A 277 -8.31 -25.01 36.81
C ASP A 277 -8.44 -25.29 35.32
N ASN A 278 -8.69 -24.25 34.51
CA ASN A 278 -8.73 -24.36 33.05
C ASN A 278 -7.41 -24.87 32.46
N MET A 279 -6.25 -24.46 32.99
CA MET A 279 -4.94 -24.95 32.53
C MET A 279 -4.68 -26.42 32.90
N ASN A 280 -5.31 -26.91 33.96
CA ASN A 280 -5.22 -28.30 34.40
C ASN A 280 -6.19 -29.24 33.68
N THR A 281 -7.13 -28.73 32.87
CA THR A 281 -8.01 -29.56 32.05
C THR A 281 -7.24 -30.41 31.05
N SER A 282 -7.78 -31.60 30.73
CA SER A 282 -7.29 -32.42 29.63
C SER A 282 -7.54 -31.72 28.29
N LEU A 283 -6.75 -32.06 27.27
CA LEU A 283 -6.99 -31.55 25.93
C LEU A 283 -8.33 -32.08 25.39
N PRO A 284 -9.05 -31.29 24.56
CA PRO A 284 -10.24 -31.77 23.88
C PRO A 284 -9.92 -33.00 23.03
N ASP A 285 -10.82 -33.98 23.02
CA ASP A 285 -10.65 -35.17 22.19
C ASP A 285 -10.88 -34.79 20.72
N VAL A 286 -9.90 -35.14 19.87
CA VAL A 286 -9.88 -34.80 18.44
C VAL A 286 -10.97 -35.58 17.68
N SER A 287 -11.50 -36.65 18.27
CA SER A 287 -12.48 -37.56 17.66
C SER A 287 -13.94 -37.12 17.80
N VAL A 288 -14.25 -36.12 18.64
CA VAL A 288 -15.64 -35.75 18.94
C VAL A 288 -16.11 -34.62 18.02
N PHE A 289 -16.19 -34.87 16.72
CA PHE A 289 -16.92 -34.05 15.74
C PHE A 289 -17.36 -34.87 14.54
#